data_AF-A0A9E6AEA3-F1
#
_entry.id   AF-A0A9E6AEA3-F1
#
_cell.length_a   1.000
_cell.length_b   1.000
_cell.length_c   1.000
_cell.angle_alpha   90.00
_cell.angle_beta   90.00
_cell.angle_gamma   90.00
#
_symmetry.space_group_name_H-M   'P 1'
#
loop_
_entity.id
_entity.type
_entity.pdbx_description
1 polymer ?
#
loop_
_entity_poly.entity_id
_entity_poly.type
_entity_poly.pdbx_seq_one_letter_code
_entity_poly.pdbx_strand_id
1 'polypeptide(L)'
;MSNTLHHRDLPDGLDLGPVVAIDTETMGLNPNRDRLCLVQLSSGDGTTHLVQIEKGQTEAPNLCAMLTDPNVLKLFHFARFDIAALLNAFGVVTAPVYCTKIASKMVRTFTDRHGL
;
A
#
# COMPACT_ATOMS: atom_id res chain seq x y z
N MET A 1 14.57 -11.74 6.70
CA MET A 1 13.31 -11.05 6.38
C MET A 1 12.38 -11.28 7.56
N SER A 2 11.96 -10.22 8.23
CA SER A 2 11.13 -10.25 9.44
C SER A 2 9.77 -9.62 9.17
N ASN A 3 8.72 -10.18 9.77
CA ASN A 3 7.37 -9.65 9.65
C ASN A 3 6.90 -9.15 11.03
N THR A 4 6.34 -7.94 11.05
CA THR A 4 5.72 -7.37 12.25
C THR A 4 4.25 -7.12 11.95
N LEU A 5 3.37 -7.84 12.67
CA LEU A 5 1.93 -7.71 12.54
C LEU A 5 1.41 -6.62 13.48
N HIS A 6 0.60 -5.73 12.93
CA HIS A 6 -0.16 -4.71 13.64
C HIS A 6 -1.65 -4.93 13.39
N HIS A 7 -2.46 -4.69 14.41
CA HIS A 7 -3.91 -4.78 14.30
C HIS A 7 -4.49 -3.40 14.10
N ARG A 8 -5.34 -3.26 13.07
CA ARG A 8 -6.08 -2.05 12.69
C ARG A 8 -5.20 -0.90 12.15
N ASP A 9 -4.07 -0.58 12.74
CA ASP A 9 -3.24 0.57 12.31
C ASP A 9 -1.74 0.32 12.52
N LEU A 10 -0.90 1.24 12.01
CA LEU A 10 0.51 1.34 12.36
C LEU A 10 0.68 1.89 13.79
N PRO A 11 1.77 1.54 14.48
CA PRO A 11 2.07 2.09 15.80
C PRO A 11 2.52 3.55 15.71
N ASP A 12 2.30 4.29 16.79
CA ASP A 12 2.70 5.70 16.89
C ASP A 12 4.22 5.85 16.73
N GLY A 13 4.62 6.89 15.98
CA GLY A 13 6.03 7.27 15.81
C GLY A 13 6.86 6.32 14.94
N LEU A 14 6.25 5.35 14.26
CA LEU A 14 6.97 4.53 13.28
C LEU A 14 7.41 5.37 12.08
N ASP A 15 8.72 5.43 11.87
CA ASP A 15 9.34 6.04 10.70
C ASP A 15 9.79 4.95 9.71
N LEU A 16 9.22 4.97 8.50
CA LEU A 16 9.59 4.07 7.40
C LEU A 16 10.50 4.74 6.36
N GLY A 17 10.94 5.95 6.64
CA GLY A 17 11.81 6.73 5.76
C GLY A 17 11.08 7.36 4.57
N PRO A 18 11.84 7.93 3.62
CA PRO A 18 11.29 8.75 2.54
C PRO A 18 10.65 7.95 1.41
N VAL A 19 10.81 6.62 1.40
CA VAL A 19 10.29 5.75 0.34
C VAL A 19 9.75 4.47 0.99
N VAL A 20 8.48 4.17 0.72
CA VAL A 20 7.80 3.02 1.32
C VAL A 20 7.18 2.17 0.22
N ALA A 21 7.58 0.90 0.16
CA ALA A 21 6.91 -0.10 -0.67
C ALA A 21 5.60 -0.52 -0.01
N ILE A 22 4.52 -0.55 -0.79
CA ILE A 22 3.17 -0.83 -0.31
C ILE A 22 2.48 -1.83 -1.26
N ASP A 23 1.76 -2.77 -0.66
CA ASP A 23 0.79 -3.63 -1.35
C ASP A 23 -0.45 -3.87 -0.47
N THR A 24 -1.58 -4.25 -1.08
CA THR A 24 -2.83 -4.52 -0.36
C THR A 24 -3.42 -5.89 -0.69
N GLU A 25 -3.97 -6.55 0.33
CA GLU A 25 -4.76 -7.77 0.14
C GLU A 25 -6.23 -7.47 0.38
N THR A 26 -7.08 -7.93 -0.53
CA THR A 26 -8.53 -7.75 -0.51
C THR A 26 -9.23 -9.09 -0.74
N MET A 27 -10.53 -9.18 -0.46
CA MET A 27 -11.30 -10.40 -0.74
C MET A 27 -11.55 -10.64 -2.25
N GLY A 28 -11.10 -9.73 -3.12
CA GLY A 28 -11.39 -9.74 -4.55
C GLY A 28 -11.18 -8.35 -5.19
N LEU A 29 -11.43 -8.25 -6.50
CA LEU A 29 -10.99 -7.09 -7.30
C LEU A 29 -12.01 -5.94 -7.40
N ASN A 30 -13.17 -6.03 -6.74
CA ASN A 30 -14.17 -4.95 -6.75
C ASN A 30 -14.19 -4.23 -5.40
N PRO A 31 -13.59 -3.04 -5.24
CA PRO A 31 -13.54 -2.33 -3.96
C PRO A 31 -14.91 -2.08 -3.30
N ASN A 32 -15.98 -1.97 -4.09
CA ASN A 32 -17.34 -1.74 -3.55
C ASN A 32 -17.96 -3.01 -2.94
N ARG A 33 -17.43 -4.19 -3.23
CA ARG A 33 -17.92 -5.49 -2.75
C ARG A 33 -16.90 -6.20 -1.87
N ASP A 34 -15.64 -6.13 -2.25
CA ASP A 34 -14.54 -6.90 -1.72
C ASP A 34 -13.70 -6.01 -0.81
N ARG A 35 -13.80 -6.26 0.50
CA ARG A 35 -13.14 -5.42 1.52
C ARG A 35 -11.61 -5.50 1.44
N LEU A 36 -10.97 -4.44 1.93
CA LEU A 36 -9.56 -4.45 2.35
C LEU A 36 -9.37 -5.37 3.56
N CYS A 37 -8.30 -6.18 3.53
CA CYS A 37 -7.98 -7.17 4.55
C CYS A 37 -6.60 -6.94 5.17
N LEU A 38 -5.63 -6.51 4.37
CA LEU A 38 -4.25 -6.34 4.79
C LEU A 38 -3.61 -5.20 4.01
N VAL A 39 -2.77 -4.41 4.68
CA VAL A 39 -1.83 -3.50 4.03
C VAL A 39 -0.43 -3.91 4.45
N GLN A 40 0.46 -4.06 3.47
CA GLN A 40 1.83 -4.49 3.66
C GLN A 40 2.75 -3.32 3.36
N LEU A 41 3.71 -3.03 4.23
CA LEU A 41 4.62 -1.89 4.09
C LEU A 41 6.07 -2.28 4.37
N SER A 42 7.01 -1.74 3.60
CA SER A 42 8.45 -1.92 3.87
C SER A 42 9.25 -0.69 3.46
N SER A 43 10.26 -0.36 4.27
CA SER A 43 11.31 0.64 3.98
C SER A 43 12.47 0.05 3.17
N GLY A 44 12.43 -1.25 2.85
CA GLY A 44 13.51 -1.96 2.13
C GLY A 44 14.64 -2.47 3.03
N ASP A 45 14.51 -2.36 4.36
CA ASP A 45 15.48 -2.83 5.36
C ASP A 45 15.41 -4.34 5.66
N GLY A 46 14.51 -5.06 4.98
CA GLY A 46 14.26 -6.48 5.20
C GLY A 46 13.17 -6.78 6.25
N THR A 47 12.52 -5.75 6.80
CA THR A 47 11.31 -5.87 7.62
C THR A 47 10.06 -5.47 6.83
N THR A 48 8.98 -6.23 7.05
CA THR A 48 7.65 -5.92 6.53
C THR A 48 6.68 -5.66 7.67
N HIS A 49 6.05 -4.51 7.66
CA HIS A 49 4.96 -4.13 8.54
C HIS A 49 3.63 -4.57 7.91
N LEU A 50 2.88 -5.38 8.62
CA LEU A 50 1.59 -5.93 8.17
C LEU A 50 0.48 -5.30 9.00
N VAL A 51 -0.40 -4.52 8.38
CA VAL A 51 -1.56 -3.92 9.07
C VAL A 51 -2.80 -4.73 8.71
N GLN A 52 -3.28 -5.53 9.67
CA GLN A 52 -4.51 -6.30 9.50
C GLN A 52 -5.74 -5.38 9.63
N ILE A 53 -6.58 -5.37 8.62
CA ILE A 53 -7.79 -4.54 8.56
C ILE A 53 -9.01 -5.37 8.94
N GLU A 54 -9.72 -4.90 9.97
CA GLU A 54 -10.93 -5.55 10.47
C GLU A 54 -12.14 -5.30 9.55
N LYS A 55 -13.12 -6.19 9.61
CA LYS A 55 -14.36 -6.03 8.83
C LYS A 55 -15.12 -4.80 9.33
N GLY A 56 -15.39 -3.86 8.41
CA GLY A 56 -16.11 -2.62 8.73
C GLY A 56 -15.24 -1.53 9.34
N GLN A 57 -13.92 -1.71 9.41
CA GLN A 57 -12.99 -0.67 9.83
C GLN A 57 -12.93 0.43 8.77
N THR A 58 -13.08 1.68 9.21
CA THR A 58 -13.07 2.88 8.36
C THR A 58 -11.97 3.87 8.72
N GLU A 59 -11.15 3.56 9.72
CA GLU A 59 -10.09 4.44 10.23
C GLU A 59 -8.80 3.66 10.47
N ALA A 60 -7.68 4.28 10.12
CA ALA A 60 -6.32 3.86 10.47
C ALA A 60 -5.43 5.13 10.44
N PRO A 61 -5.54 6.01 11.45
CA PRO A 61 -4.92 7.34 11.43
C PRO A 61 -3.44 7.38 11.05
N ASN A 62 -2.61 6.48 11.60
CA ASN A 62 -1.17 6.48 11.36
C ASN A 62 -0.84 6.01 9.94
N LEU A 63 -1.51 4.96 9.48
CA LEU A 63 -1.43 4.51 8.09
C LEU A 63 -1.88 5.61 7.13
N CYS A 64 -3.02 6.27 7.40
CA CYS A 64 -3.56 7.34 6.57
C CYS A 64 -2.61 8.55 6.50
N ALA A 65 -1.98 8.91 7.62
CA ALA A 65 -0.98 9.97 7.66
C ALA A 65 0.21 9.63 6.75
N MET A 66 0.77 8.43 6.84
CA MET A 66 1.87 7.99 5.98
C MET A 66 1.47 7.93 4.49
N LEU A 67 0.28 7.40 4.18
CA LEU A 67 -0.24 7.32 2.81
C LEU A 67 -0.39 8.69 2.14
N THR A 68 -0.66 9.73 2.92
CA THR A 68 -0.90 11.09 2.43
C THR A 68 0.30 12.03 2.62
N ASP A 69 1.36 11.60 3.29
CA ASP A 69 2.55 12.43 3.51
C ASP A 69 3.23 12.79 2.17
N PRO A 70 3.30 14.08 1.80
CA PRO A 70 3.91 14.49 0.53
C PRO A 70 5.42 14.23 0.47
N ASN A 71 6.09 14.02 1.61
CA ASN A 71 7.52 13.77 1.70
C ASN A 71 7.89 12.29 1.60
N VAL A 72 6.89 11.39 1.61
CA VAL A 72 7.08 9.95 1.50
C VAL A 72 6.62 9.49 0.13
N LEU A 73 7.51 8.91 -0.67
CA LEU A 73 7.15 8.28 -1.94
C LEU A 73 6.57 6.89 -1.70
N LYS A 74 5.34 6.65 -2.17
CA LYS A 74 4.71 5.33 -2.08
C LYS A 74 4.99 4.53 -3.34
N LEU A 75 5.75 3.45 -3.20
CA LEU A 75 6.10 2.50 -4.25
C LEU A 75 5.08 1.36 -4.29
N PHE A 76 4.42 1.17 -5.44
CA PHE A 76 3.49 0.07 -5.67
C PHE A 76 3.86 -0.71 -6.93
N HIS A 77 3.34 -1.92 -7.05
CA HIS A 77 3.26 -2.62 -8.33
C HIS A 77 1.79 -2.72 -8.77
N PHE A 78 1.39 -1.91 -9.76
CA PHE A 78 -0.01 -1.75 -10.20
C PHE A 78 -0.93 -0.97 -9.22
N ALA A 79 -0.41 0.14 -8.71
CA ALA A 79 -1.07 1.05 -7.75
C ALA A 79 -2.54 1.42 -8.02
N ARG A 80 -3.00 1.32 -9.28
CA ARG A 80 -4.38 1.68 -9.67
C ARG A 80 -5.41 0.96 -8.80
N PHE A 81 -5.18 -0.31 -8.49
CA PHE A 81 -6.09 -1.09 -7.66
C PHE A 81 -5.99 -0.69 -6.19
N ASP A 82 -4.78 -0.68 -5.64
CA ASP A 82 -4.53 -0.42 -4.22
C ASP A 82 -5.00 0.96 -3.78
N ILE A 83 -4.75 1.98 -4.60
CA ILE A 83 -5.22 3.34 -4.32
C ILE A 83 -6.75 3.38 -4.25
N ALA A 84 -7.45 2.66 -5.13
CA ALA A 84 -8.91 2.60 -5.10
C ALA A 84 -9.42 1.83 -3.86
N ALA A 85 -8.74 0.74 -3.47
CA ALA A 85 -9.09 -0.01 -2.25
C ALA A 85 -8.89 0.84 -0.98
N LEU A 86 -7.77 1.55 -0.88
CA LEU A 86 -7.44 2.44 0.24
C LEU A 86 -8.39 3.64 0.31
N LEU A 87 -8.71 4.26 -0.84
CA LEU A 87 -9.70 5.34 -0.93
C LEU A 87 -11.08 4.85 -0.46
N ASN A 88 -11.51 3.68 -0.90
CA ASN A 88 -12.79 3.11 -0.50
C ASN A 88 -12.85 2.74 0.99
N ALA A 89 -11.74 2.23 1.55
CA ALA A 89 -11.68 1.82 2.96
C ALA A 89 -11.56 3.00 3.93
N PHE A 90 -10.73 4.00 3.61
CA PHE A 90 -10.31 5.04 4.55
C PHE A 90 -10.56 6.48 4.07
N GLY A 91 -11.06 6.66 2.85
CA GLY A 91 -11.34 8.00 2.31
C GLY A 91 -10.10 8.81 1.91
N VAL A 92 -8.91 8.20 1.90
CA VAL A 92 -7.65 8.90 1.57
C VAL A 92 -7.20 8.63 0.14
N VAL A 93 -6.62 9.67 -0.49
CA VAL A 93 -5.95 9.55 -1.79
C VAL A 93 -4.45 9.49 -1.56
N THR A 94 -3.86 8.30 -1.74
CA THR A 94 -2.42 8.09 -1.57
C THR A 94 -1.61 8.90 -2.57
N ALA A 95 -0.70 9.75 -2.08
CA ALA A 95 0.17 10.58 -2.90
C ALA A 95 1.41 11.05 -2.11
N PRO A 96 2.60 11.22 -2.73
CA PRO A 96 2.93 10.89 -4.12
C PRO A 96 3.17 9.39 -4.34
N VAL A 97 3.05 8.93 -5.60
CA VAL A 97 3.12 7.51 -5.96
C VAL A 97 4.09 7.26 -7.11
N TYR A 98 4.83 6.15 -7.03
CA TYR A 98 5.56 5.56 -8.14
C TYR A 98 5.08 4.12 -8.38
N CYS A 99 4.66 3.83 -9.61
CA CYS A 99 4.11 2.53 -9.98
C CYS A 99 5.09 1.74 -10.86
N THR A 100 5.66 0.68 -10.31
CA THR A 100 6.67 -0.15 -10.98
C THR A 100 6.11 -0.88 -12.20
N LYS A 101 4.82 -1.25 -12.23
CA LYS A 101 4.17 -1.84 -13.43
C LYS A 101 4.09 -0.85 -14.59
N ILE A 102 3.79 0.42 -14.31
CA ILE A 102 3.79 1.49 -15.33
C ILE A 102 5.22 1.72 -15.81
N ALA A 103 6.17 1.88 -14.90
CA ALA A 103 7.59 2.02 -15.24
C ALA A 103 8.08 0.87 -16.13
N SER A 104 7.77 -0.37 -15.73
CA SER A 104 8.09 -1.60 -16.46
C SER A 104 7.55 -1.57 -17.90
N LYS A 105 6.29 -1.16 -18.10
CA LYS A 105 5.71 -1.02 -19.45
C LYS A 105 6.40 0.05 -20.30
N MET A 106 6.88 1.13 -19.69
CA MET A 106 7.56 2.20 -20.41
C MET A 106 8.98 1.81 -20.85
N VAL A 107 9.71 1.05 -20.03
CA VAL A 107 11.15 0.82 -20.25
C VAL A 107 11.52 -0.60 -20.70
N ARG A 108 10.74 -1.62 -20.35
CA ARG A 108 10.99 -3.03 -20.73
C ARG A 108 10.22 -3.38 -22.00
N THR A 109 10.42 -2.59 -23.06
CA THR A 109 9.67 -2.66 -24.33
C THR A 109 9.91 -3.93 -25.16
N PHE A 110 10.84 -4.78 -24.74
CA PHE A 110 11.16 -6.06 -25.36
C PHE A 110 10.34 -7.24 -24.81
N THR A 111 9.37 -6.99 -23.93
CA THR A 111 8.52 -8.05 -23.36
C THR A 111 7.14 -7.54 -23.00
N ASP A 112 6.13 -8.42 -23.07
CA ASP A 112 4.78 -8.16 -22.54
C ASP A 112 4.62 -8.57 -21.07
N ARG A 113 5.68 -9.13 -20.45
CA ARG A 113 5.65 -9.62 -19.07
C ARG A 113 5.96 -8.52 -18.07
N HIS A 114 4.90 -7.90 -17.55
CA HIS A 114 4.98 -6.85 -16.52
C HIS A 114 4.18 -7.17 -15.25
N GLY A 115 4.02 -8.46 -14.94
CA GLY A 115 3.68 -8.86 -13.57
C GLY A 115 4.84 -8.55 -12.62
N LEU A 116 4.55 -8.60 -11.32
CA LEU A 116 5.58 -8.58 -10.28
C LEU A 116 6.45 -9.84 -10.38
#